data_AF-A0A2N0KYY1-F1
#
_entry.id   AF-A0A2N0KYY1-F1
#
_cell.length_a   1.000
_cell.length_b   1.000
_cell.length_c   1.000
_cell.angle_alpha   90.00
_cell.angle_beta   90.00
_cell.angle_gamma   90.00
#
_symmetry.space_group_name_H-M   'P 1'
#
loop_
_entity.id
_entity.type
_entity.pdbx_description
1 polymer ?
#
loop_
_entity_poly.entity_id
_entity_poly.type
_entity_poly.pdbx_seq_one_letter_code
_entity_poly.pdbx_strand_id
1 'polypeptide(L)' 'MGIRHILAPPSHPQTNGKLERYHRTIKLDVNQIPYDVPRNLKVTITEFVNYYNNRRYHKALGNITP' A
#
# COMPACT_ATOMS: atom_id res chain seq x y z
N MET A 1 18.58 -3.19 17.24
CA MET A 1 17.20 -3.51 16.82
C MET A 1 17.11 -5.01 16.61
N GLY A 2 16.58 -5.79 17.55
CA GLY A 2 16.54 -7.27 17.49
C GLY A 2 15.54 -7.84 16.47
N ILE A 3 15.55 -7.32 15.25
CA ILE A 3 14.61 -7.67 14.19
C ILE A 3 15.18 -8.83 13.36
N ARG A 4 14.42 -9.90 13.22
CA ARG A 4 14.75 -11.03 12.34
C ARG A 4 14.25 -10.75 10.93
N HIS A 5 15.15 -10.77 9.96
CA HIS A 5 14.79 -10.70 8.54
C HIS A 5 14.32 -12.07 8.06
N ILE A 6 13.19 -12.11 7.36
CA ILE A 6 12.61 -13.31 6.76
C ILE A 6 12.43 -13.05 5.27
N LEU A 7 12.98 -13.93 4.44
CA LEU A 7 12.89 -13.85 2.98
C LEU A 7 11.81 -14.80 2.47
N ALA A 8 11.08 -14.37 1.45
CA ALA A 8 10.23 -15.27 0.68
C ALA A 8 11.11 -16.19 -0.20
N PRO A 9 10.73 -17.47 -0.36
CA PRO A 9 11.45 -18.36 -1.26
C PRO A 9 11.29 -17.91 -2.73
N PRO A 10 12.25 -18.28 -3.61
CA PRO A 10 12.16 -17.97 -5.03
C PRO A 10 10.84 -18.45 -5.65
N SER A 11 10.28 -17.67 -6.57
CA SER A 11 9.05 -17.98 -7.30
C SER A 11 7.81 -18.21 -6.41
N HIS A 12 7.79 -17.65 -5.19
CA HIS A 12 6.67 -17.79 -4.26
C HIS A 12 6.00 -16.43 -3.94
N PRO A 13 5.25 -15.85 -4.90
CA PRO A 13 4.62 -14.53 -4.75
C PRO A 13 3.58 -14.50 -3.62
N GLN A 14 3.00 -15.65 -3.28
CA GLN A 14 1.97 -15.78 -2.26
C GLN A 14 2.45 -15.34 -0.86
N THR A 15 3.73 -15.57 -0.54
CA THR A 15 4.34 -15.07 0.71
C THR A 15 4.32 -13.54 0.79
N ASN A 16 4.52 -12.86 -0.33
CA ASN A 16 4.51 -11.40 -0.42
C ASN A 16 3.15 -10.83 -0.86
N GLY A 17 2.13 -11.67 -1.01
CA GLY A 17 0.86 -11.30 -1.66
C GLY A 17 0.13 -10.14 -0.99
N LYS A 18 0.27 -9.96 0.34
CA LYS A 18 -0.28 -8.77 1.03
C LYS A 18 0.39 -7.48 0.58
N LEU A 19 1.72 -7.48 0.48
CA LEU A 19 2.50 -6.33 0.02
C LEU A 19 2.22 -6.06 -1.46
N GLU A 20 2.20 -7.10 -2.28
CA GLU A 20 1.88 -6.97 -3.71
C GLU A 20 0.47 -6.40 -3.93
N ARG A 21 -0.52 -6.86 -3.16
CA ARG A 21 -1.89 -6.31 -3.19
C ARG A 21 -1.91 -4.85 -2.78
N TYR A 22 -1.19 -4.47 -1.72
CA TYR A 22 -1.06 -3.08 -1.29
C TYR A 22 -0.45 -2.21 -2.41
N HIS A 23 0.65 -2.65 -3.02
CA HIS A 23 1.29 -1.98 -4.16
C HIS A 23 0.35 -1.82 -5.36
N ARG A 24 -0.49 -2.82 -5.64
CA ARG A 24 -1.51 -2.72 -6.68
C ARG A 24 -2.54 -1.64 -6.32
N THR A 25 -3.03 -1.60 -5.09
CA THR A 25 -4.04 -0.62 -4.66
C THR A 25 -3.51 0.80 -4.74
N ILE A 26 -2.29 1.10 -4.24
CA ILE A 26 -1.73 2.45 -4.34
C ILE A 26 -1.53 2.89 -5.78
N LYS A 27 -1.03 2.01 -6.65
CA LYS A 27 -0.83 2.36 -8.08
C LYS A 27 -2.15 2.64 -8.78
N LEU A 28 -3.20 1.86 -8.46
CA LEU A 28 -4.53 2.12 -9.01
C LEU A 28 -5.10 3.45 -8.51
N ASP A 29 -4.84 3.86 -7.28
CA ASP A 29 -5.40 5.10 -6.74
C ASP A 29 -4.62 6.34 -7.17
N VAL A 30 -3.28 6.27 -7.07
CA VAL A 30 -2.38 7.41 -7.29
C VAL A 30 -2.12 7.68 -8.77
N ASN A 31 -2.09 6.66 -9.64
CA ASN A 31 -1.72 6.87 -11.05
C ASN A 31 -2.91 7.22 -11.96
N GLN A 32 -3.96 7.84 -11.42
CA GLN A 32 -5.15 8.21 -12.20
C GLN A 32 -4.90 9.42 -13.12
N ILE A 33 -3.91 10.26 -12.79
CA ILE A 33 -3.54 11.45 -13.57
C ILE A 33 -2.02 11.54 -13.74
N PRO A 34 -1.53 12.16 -14.83
CA PRO A 34 -0.12 12.54 -14.92
C PRO A 34 0.20 13.65 -13.91
N TYR A 35 1.39 13.61 -13.31
CA TYR A 35 1.85 14.62 -12.36
C TYR A 35 2.86 15.55 -13.03
N ASP A 36 2.60 16.85 -13.00
CA ASP A 36 3.51 17.86 -13.58
C ASP A 36 4.84 17.97 -12.82
N VAL A 37 4.80 17.77 -11.50
CA VAL A 37 5.98 17.84 -10.63
C VAL A 37 6.04 16.70 -9.62
N PRO A 38 7.23 16.17 -9.27
CA PRO A 38 7.38 15.08 -8.30
C PRO A 38 6.83 15.39 -6.90
N ARG A 39 6.75 16.68 -6.53
CA ARG A 39 6.16 17.14 -5.27
C ARG A 39 4.70 16.69 -5.15
N ASN A 40 3.93 16.81 -6.22
CA ASN A 40 2.49 16.49 -6.23
C ASN A 40 2.27 14.99 -6.06
N LEU A 41 3.11 14.17 -6.70
CA LEU A 41 3.11 12.73 -6.51
C LEU A 41 3.39 12.35 -5.05
N LYS A 42 4.39 12.99 -4.41
CA LYS A 42 4.69 12.74 -2.98
C LYS A 42 3.50 13.07 -2.08
N VAL A 43 2.85 14.22 -2.30
CA VAL A 43 1.66 14.62 -1.54
C VAL A 43 0.55 13.58 -1.70
N THR A 44 0.28 13.17 -2.93
CA THR A 44 -0.80 12.20 -3.21
C THR A 44 -0.51 10.82 -2.60
N ILE A 45 0.74 10.37 -2.62
CA ILE A 45 1.17 9.15 -1.91
C ILE A 45 0.91 9.28 -0.40
N THR A 46 1.25 10.41 0.21
CA THR A 46 1.02 10.66 1.63
C THR A 46 -0.48 10.66 1.96
N GLU A 47 -1.30 11.31 1.15
CA GLU A 47 -2.76 11.31 1.30
C GLU A 47 -3.35 9.91 1.18
N PHE A 48 -2.90 9.14 0.19
CA PHE A 48 -3.30 7.73 0.04
C PHE A 48 -2.96 6.92 1.30
N VAL A 49 -1.73 7.03 1.81
CA VAL A 49 -1.31 6.30 3.03
C VAL A 49 -2.18 6.67 4.23
N ASN A 50 -2.45 7.97 4.40
CA ASN A 50 -3.32 8.47 5.47
C ASN A 50 -4.74 7.94 5.34
N TYR A 51 -5.32 7.95 4.14
CA TYR A 51 -6.63 7.38 3.86
C TYR A 51 -6.65 5.87 4.13
N TYR A 52 -5.68 5.13 3.59
CA TYR A 52 -5.62 3.67 3.69
C TYR A 52 -5.55 3.19 5.15
N ASN A 53 -4.74 3.86 5.97
CA ASN A 53 -4.49 3.46 7.34
C ASN A 53 -5.54 3.96 8.34
N ASN A 54 -6.21 5.10 8.08
CA ASN A 54 -7.07 5.73 9.09
C ASN A 54 -8.56 5.83 8.68
N ARG A 55 -8.89 5.66 7.39
CA ARG A 55 -10.24 5.95 6.88
C ARG A 55 -10.82 4.87 5.98
N ARG A 56 -9.99 4.00 5.41
CA ARG A 56 -10.45 2.93 4.54
C ARG A 56 -11.08 1.81 5.36
N TYR A 57 -12.26 1.34 4.96
CA TYR A 57 -12.85 0.14 5.52
C TYR A 57 -12.09 -1.11 5.09
N HIS A 58 -11.70 -1.95 6.05
CA HIS A 58 -11.00 -3.20 5.78
C HIS A 58 -11.93 -4.38 5.98
N LYS A 59 -12.21 -5.13 4.90
CA LYS A 59 -13.01 -6.36 4.97
C LYS A 59 -12.46 -7.37 5.99
N ALA A 60 -11.13 -7.46 6.10
CA ALA A 60 -10.47 -8.33 7.06
C ALA A 60 -10.70 -7.91 8.53
N LEU A 61 -11.11 -6.66 8.77
CA LEU A 61 -11.48 -6.13 10.09
C LEU A 61 -13.00 -6.09 10.30
N GLY A 62 -13.80 -6.69 9.41
CA GLY A 62 -15.26 -6.60 9.49
C GLY A 62 -15.83 -5.27 8.99
N ASN A 63 -15.18 -4.64 8.00
CA ASN A 63 -15.57 -3.34 7.45
C ASN A 63 -15.56 -2.20 8.46
N ILE A 64 -14.63 -2.23 9.41
CA ILE A 64 -14.28 -1.07 10.24
C ILE A 64 -13.02 -0.41 9.68
N THR A 65 -12.84 0.87 9.99
CA THR A 65 -11.55 1.56 9.83
C THR A 65 -10.57 1.01 10.87
N PRO A 66 -9.28 0.89 10.53
CA PRO A 66 -8.27 0.37 11.45
C PRO A 66 -8.15 1.18 12.75
#